data_AF-A0ABC8LU80-F1
#
_entry.id   AF-A0ABC8LU80-F1
#
_cell.length_a   1.000
_cell.length_b   1.000
_cell.length_c   1.000
_cell.angle_alpha   90.00
_cell.angle_beta   90.00
_cell.angle_gamma   90.00
#
_symmetry.space_group_name_H-M   'P 1'
#
loop_
_entity.id
_entity.type
_entity.pdbx_description
1 polymer ?
#
loop_
_entity_poly.entity_id
_entity_poly.type
_entity_poly.pdbx_seq_one_letter_code
_entity_poly.pdbx_strand_id
1 'polypeptide(L)'
;MVGGCSSLSSSTFITTTTLSSSLNLIPRSFLSHSPLNLRKSAPLRCVSSLTMKPQKPILDSEKFDDGFVQKLVYDALVWSSLHGLVVGDKTYQKSGTVPGVGMMHAPIALLPTPFPESYWNQACEVAPIFNELVDRISLDGQFIQDCLSRTKKADVFTSRLLDIHSKMLESNKREDIRLGLHRSDYMLDEETKSLLQIEMNTISCSFPGFGRLVTELHQSLLRSYGDHLGLDSERVPRNGSTTQFADAMARAWLEYNNPRAVVMAVVQPEERNMYDQHWLSSVLREKHNIVTIRKSLAEVEKEGRVHEDGTLTVGGQAVSVVYYRSGYTPRDYPSESEWNARLLIEQSSAVKCPSIAYHLAGTKKIQQELAKPGVLERFMDNKDDIAKLRKCFAGLWSLDDQEIIKKAIEKPELFVMKPQREGGGYNPIEFLLFFLSYF
;
A
#
# COMPACT_ATOMS: atom_id res chain seq x y z
N MET A 1 -48.73 -1.42 53.19
CA MET A 1 -49.80 -0.39 53.02
C MET A 1 -49.27 0.67 52.06
N VAL A 2 -50.14 1.30 51.24
CA VAL A 2 -50.03 2.58 50.49
C VAL A 2 -48.63 3.10 50.11
N GLY A 3 -48.30 3.44 48.84
CA GLY A 3 -49.09 3.39 47.59
C GLY A 3 -48.56 4.38 46.52
N GLY A 4 -48.89 4.14 45.23
CA GLY A 4 -48.53 4.98 44.07
C GLY A 4 -47.24 4.56 43.34
N CYS A 5 -47.10 4.53 41.99
CA CYS A 5 -47.94 4.92 40.83
C CYS A 5 -48.37 6.41 40.80
N SER A 6 -48.41 7.14 39.68
CA SER A 6 -47.92 6.98 38.28
C SER A 6 -47.99 8.40 37.59
N SER A 7 -47.75 8.71 36.30
CA SER A 7 -47.78 7.96 35.02
C SER A 7 -46.89 8.64 33.94
N LEU A 8 -47.09 8.31 32.65
CA LEU A 8 -46.41 8.88 31.46
C LEU A 8 -46.88 10.29 31.03
N SER A 9 -46.00 11.05 30.38
CA SER A 9 -46.27 11.78 29.11
C SER A 9 -44.93 12.06 28.40
N SER A 10 -44.62 11.73 27.13
CA SER A 10 -45.34 11.79 25.84
C SER A 10 -45.44 13.20 25.23
N SER A 11 -44.44 13.60 24.43
CA SER A 11 -44.51 14.78 23.55
C SER A 11 -43.60 14.61 22.32
N THR A 12 -44.08 13.90 21.31
CA THR A 12 -43.46 13.86 19.97
C THR A 12 -43.85 15.12 19.20
N PHE A 13 -42.89 15.80 18.56
CA PHE A 13 -43.20 16.62 17.38
C PHE A 13 -42.10 16.47 16.32
N ILE A 14 -42.53 16.38 15.07
CA ILE A 14 -41.69 16.18 13.89
C ILE A 14 -41.91 17.35 12.94
N THR A 15 -40.83 18.02 12.53
CA THR A 15 -40.68 18.77 11.26
C THR A 15 -39.17 19.01 11.08
N THR A 16 -38.44 18.30 10.21
CA THR A 16 -38.42 18.37 8.74
C THR A 16 -38.13 19.76 8.17
N THR A 17 -36.85 20.07 7.97
CA THR A 17 -36.39 21.04 6.96
C THR A 17 -35.37 20.37 6.05
N THR A 18 -35.82 19.95 4.86
CA THR A 18 -34.98 19.40 3.79
C THR A 18 -34.24 20.51 3.06
N LEU A 19 -32.91 20.53 3.12
CA LEU A 19 -32.09 21.40 2.27
C LEU A 19 -31.69 20.67 0.98
N SER A 20 -32.53 20.81 -0.05
CA SER A 20 -32.28 20.28 -1.39
C SER A 20 -31.39 21.21 -2.21
N SER A 21 -30.08 20.94 -2.26
CA SER A 21 -29.15 21.64 -3.16
C SER A 21 -29.11 20.98 -4.54
N SER A 22 -30.07 21.31 -5.40
CA SER A 22 -30.14 20.82 -6.79
C SER A 22 -29.06 21.48 -7.68
N LEU A 23 -27.98 20.75 -7.97
CA LEU A 23 -27.01 21.15 -8.99
C LEU A 23 -27.51 20.73 -10.38
N ASN A 24 -28.04 21.69 -11.13
CA ASN A 24 -28.55 21.45 -12.49
C ASN A 24 -27.40 21.30 -13.50
N LEU A 25 -27.45 20.21 -14.27
CA LEU A 25 -26.67 20.01 -15.49
C LEU A 25 -27.25 20.88 -16.62
N ILE A 26 -26.41 21.69 -17.27
CA ILE A 26 -26.70 22.38 -18.54
C ILE A 26 -25.52 22.13 -19.50
N PRO A 27 -25.73 21.90 -20.81
CA PRO A 27 -24.91 20.93 -21.55
C PRO A 27 -23.81 21.53 -22.44
N ARG A 28 -23.04 20.62 -23.06
CA ARG A 28 -22.04 20.87 -24.12
C ARG A 28 -22.62 21.71 -25.27
N SER A 29 -21.83 22.68 -25.75
CA SER A 29 -21.95 23.24 -27.10
C SER A 29 -20.69 22.94 -27.92
N PHE A 30 -20.77 21.99 -28.86
CA PHE A 30 -19.79 21.87 -29.94
C PHE A 30 -19.99 23.04 -30.91
N LEU A 31 -18.92 23.74 -31.28
CA LEU A 31 -18.83 24.38 -32.60
C LEU A 31 -17.46 24.09 -33.23
N SER A 32 -17.50 23.64 -34.47
CA SER A 32 -16.34 23.22 -35.26
C SER A 32 -15.84 24.34 -36.16
N HIS A 33 -14.52 24.55 -36.22
CA HIS A 33 -13.89 25.16 -37.38
C HIS A 33 -12.59 24.44 -37.78
N SER A 34 -12.56 24.02 -39.04
CA SER A 34 -11.47 23.39 -39.78
C SER A 34 -11.74 23.61 -41.27
N PRO A 35 -10.74 23.50 -42.16
CA PRO A 35 -9.36 23.97 -42.04
C PRO A 35 -8.95 24.82 -43.27
N LEU A 36 -7.73 25.37 -43.26
CA LEU A 36 -6.84 25.83 -44.38
C LEU A 36 -5.89 26.88 -43.77
N ASN A 37 -4.58 26.91 -44.02
CA ASN A 37 -3.86 26.53 -45.24
C ASN A 37 -2.42 26.03 -44.98
N LEU A 38 -1.68 25.65 -46.03
CA LEU A 38 -0.40 24.93 -45.96
C LEU A 38 0.88 25.79 -46.11
N ARG A 39 2.02 25.27 -45.61
CA ARG A 39 3.43 25.74 -45.80
C ARG A 39 3.80 27.01 -45.00
N LYS A 40 5.00 27.15 -44.40
CA LYS A 40 6.31 26.50 -44.66
C LYS A 40 6.99 26.02 -43.37
N SER A 41 7.94 25.08 -43.51
CA SER A 41 8.83 24.62 -42.44
C SER A 41 9.96 25.61 -42.13
N ALA A 42 10.36 25.65 -40.86
CA ALA A 42 11.58 26.29 -40.36
C ALA A 42 12.22 25.36 -39.30
N PRO A 43 13.55 25.36 -39.11
CA PRO A 43 14.22 24.34 -38.31
C PRO A 43 13.94 24.46 -36.81
N LEU A 44 13.84 23.32 -36.14
CA LEU A 44 13.76 23.20 -34.68
C LEU A 44 14.98 23.89 -34.04
N ARG A 45 14.73 24.99 -33.31
CA ARG A 45 15.74 25.54 -32.40
C ARG A 45 15.87 24.60 -31.21
N CYS A 46 17.10 24.18 -30.92
CA CYS A 46 17.41 23.46 -29.69
C CYS A 46 16.96 24.30 -28.50
N VAL A 47 16.10 23.73 -27.65
CA VAL A 47 15.70 24.38 -26.40
C VAL A 47 16.91 24.33 -25.47
N SER A 48 17.38 25.50 -25.03
CA SER A 48 18.53 25.61 -24.14
C SER A 48 18.33 24.78 -22.89
N SER A 49 19.35 24.02 -22.49
CA SER A 49 19.32 23.19 -21.29
C SER A 49 18.93 24.02 -20.06
N LEU A 50 17.92 23.53 -19.33
CA LEU A 50 17.55 24.05 -18.02
C LEU A 50 18.65 23.68 -17.02
N THR A 51 19.73 24.45 -17.03
CA THR A 51 20.81 24.39 -16.04
C THR A 51 20.28 24.85 -14.70
N MET A 52 19.63 23.93 -13.98
CA MET A 52 19.26 24.15 -12.59
C MET A 52 20.53 24.48 -11.80
N LYS A 53 20.55 25.67 -11.21
CA LYS A 53 21.61 26.05 -10.26
C LYS A 53 21.62 25.00 -9.13
N PRO A 54 22.80 24.61 -8.61
CA PRO A 54 22.86 23.71 -7.46
C PRO A 54 22.02 24.29 -6.32
N GLN A 55 21.04 23.51 -5.87
CA GLN A 55 20.25 23.88 -4.70
C GLN A 55 21.18 23.93 -3.50
N LYS A 56 21.10 24.99 -2.69
CA LYS A 56 21.73 24.98 -1.37
C LYS A 56 21.13 23.81 -0.57
N PRO A 57 21.91 23.12 0.28
CA PRO A 57 21.35 22.12 1.18
C PRO A 57 20.24 22.78 2.01
N ILE A 58 19.06 22.16 2.00
CA ILE A 58 17.83 22.69 2.60
C ILE A 58 17.90 22.68 4.14
N LEU A 59 18.71 21.80 4.71
CA LEU A 59 19.16 21.84 6.08
C LEU A 59 20.68 21.73 6.08
N ASP A 60 21.35 22.54 6.89
CA ASP A 60 22.79 22.49 7.10
C ASP A 60 23.03 22.10 8.57
N SER A 61 23.29 20.82 8.81
CA SER A 61 23.34 20.25 10.16
C SER A 61 24.45 20.81 11.04
N GLU A 62 25.51 21.37 10.45
CA GLU A 62 26.63 21.97 11.19
C GLU A 62 26.29 23.35 11.78
N LYS A 63 25.11 23.92 11.46
CA LYS A 63 24.64 25.20 12.01
C LYS A 63 23.93 25.11 13.36
N PHE A 64 23.54 23.92 13.80
CA PHE A 64 22.70 23.72 14.98
C PHE A 64 23.54 23.22 16.16
N ASP A 65 23.41 23.87 17.32
CA ASP A 65 24.10 23.43 18.53
C ASP A 65 23.47 22.15 19.11
N ASP A 66 24.28 21.37 19.82
CA ASP A 66 23.84 20.12 20.46
C ASP A 66 22.64 20.34 21.40
N GLY A 67 22.52 21.50 22.06
CA GLY A 67 21.42 21.82 22.95
C GLY A 67 20.09 21.96 22.20
N PHE A 68 20.08 22.66 21.07
CA PHE A 68 18.92 22.74 20.18
C PHE A 68 18.56 21.38 19.57
N VAL A 69 19.55 20.58 19.13
CA VAL A 69 19.30 19.23 18.61
C VAL A 69 18.71 18.31 19.67
N GLN A 70 19.24 18.31 20.90
CA GLN A 70 18.69 17.54 22.02
C GLN A 70 17.26 18.00 22.38
N LYS A 71 16.95 19.31 22.26
CA LYS A 71 15.58 19.80 22.46
C LYS A 71 14.61 19.24 21.41
N LEU A 72 14.99 19.25 20.12
CA LEU A 72 14.20 18.64 19.05
C LEU A 72 13.97 17.14 19.30
N VAL A 73 15.01 16.41 19.71
CA VAL A 73 14.91 14.98 20.04
C VAL A 73 13.97 14.74 21.22
N TYR A 74 14.08 15.52 22.29
CA TYR A 74 13.19 15.43 23.45
C TYR A 74 11.72 15.64 23.06
N ASP A 75 11.42 16.74 22.36
CA ASP A 75 10.05 17.05 21.92
C ASP A 75 9.49 15.97 20.97
N ALA A 76 10.32 15.42 20.08
CA ALA A 76 9.92 14.35 19.17
C ALA A 76 9.59 13.03 19.90
N LEU A 77 10.35 12.67 20.93
CA LEU A 77 10.12 11.49 21.77
C LEU A 77 8.87 11.66 22.65
N VAL A 78 8.67 12.84 23.24
CA VAL A 78 7.46 13.19 23.99
C VAL A 78 6.23 13.15 23.07
N TRP A 79 6.29 13.80 21.91
CA TRP A 79 5.20 13.79 20.92
C TRP A 79 4.84 12.36 20.49
N SER A 80 5.84 11.55 20.15
CA SER A 80 5.64 10.16 19.70
C SER A 80 4.97 9.29 20.77
N SER A 81 5.32 9.52 22.04
CA SER A 81 4.73 8.83 23.20
C SER A 81 3.27 9.24 23.44
N LEU A 82 2.95 10.53 23.29
CA LEU A 82 1.59 11.06 23.47
C LEU A 82 0.63 10.69 22.33
N HIS A 83 1.13 10.55 21.10
CA HIS A 83 0.31 10.32 19.90
C HIS A 83 0.36 8.87 19.37
N GLY A 84 0.91 7.93 20.14
CA GLY A 84 0.89 6.50 19.79
C GLY A 84 1.72 6.13 18.56
N LEU A 85 2.81 6.86 18.30
CA LEU A 85 3.82 6.52 17.29
C LEU A 85 4.85 5.56 17.90
N VAL A 86 4.36 4.37 18.30
CA VAL A 86 5.08 3.40 19.12
C VAL A 86 5.05 1.99 18.53
N VAL A 87 6.12 1.23 18.76
CA VAL A 87 6.27 -0.18 18.40
C VAL A 87 6.60 -1.01 19.64
N GLY A 88 6.40 -2.31 19.56
CA GLY A 88 6.94 -3.24 20.55
C GLY A 88 8.47 -3.31 20.48
N ASP A 89 9.15 -3.06 21.59
CA ASP A 89 10.61 -3.17 21.71
C ASP A 89 11.07 -4.60 21.43
N LYS A 90 12.03 -4.75 20.51
CA LYS A 90 12.67 -6.02 20.18
C LYS A 90 13.35 -6.70 21.38
N THR A 91 13.77 -5.95 22.40
CA THR A 91 14.41 -6.51 23.62
C THR A 91 13.39 -7.09 24.60
N TYR A 92 12.13 -6.63 24.57
CA TYR A 92 11.09 -7.07 25.49
C TYR A 92 10.24 -8.19 24.87
N GLN A 93 10.40 -9.42 25.36
CA GLN A 93 9.82 -10.63 24.73
C GLN A 93 8.31 -10.56 24.44
N LYS A 94 7.52 -9.91 25.30
CA LYS A 94 6.05 -9.85 25.16
C LYS A 94 5.56 -8.69 24.28
N SER A 95 6.44 -7.83 23.77
CA SER A 95 6.06 -6.59 23.07
C SER A 95 5.36 -6.82 21.72
N GLY A 96 5.54 -8.01 21.13
CA GLY A 96 4.84 -8.45 19.92
C GLY A 96 3.54 -9.23 20.18
N THR A 97 3.18 -9.51 21.44
CA THR A 97 2.03 -10.38 21.78
C THR A 97 1.07 -9.78 22.80
N VAL A 98 1.52 -8.82 23.61
CA VAL A 98 0.72 -8.14 24.63
C VAL A 98 0.74 -6.63 24.35
N PRO A 99 -0.38 -6.01 23.97
CA PRO A 99 -0.47 -4.57 23.79
C PRO A 99 -0.16 -3.80 25.09
N GLY A 100 0.43 -2.61 24.97
CA GLY A 100 0.65 -1.70 26.10
C GLY A 100 1.87 -2.01 26.99
N VAL A 101 2.64 -3.06 26.72
CA VAL A 101 3.85 -3.41 27.48
C VAL A 101 5.10 -3.47 26.59
N GLY A 102 6.24 -3.02 27.12
CA GLY A 102 7.50 -2.96 26.37
C GLY A 102 7.39 -2.12 25.09
N MET A 103 6.72 -0.97 25.17
CA MET A 103 6.60 -0.04 24.05
C MET A 103 7.84 0.86 23.97
N MET A 104 8.28 1.14 22.74
CA MET A 104 9.26 2.18 22.42
C MET A 104 8.71 3.05 21.28
N HIS A 105 9.26 4.25 21.07
CA HIS A 105 8.91 5.04 19.89
C HIS A 105 9.26 4.27 18.60
N ALA A 106 8.49 4.49 17.53
CA ALA A 106 8.89 4.00 16.21
C ALA A 106 10.22 4.67 15.79
N PRO A 107 11.14 3.95 15.11
CA PRO A 107 12.33 4.58 14.52
C PRO A 107 11.91 5.64 13.49
N ILE A 108 12.44 6.86 13.63
CA ILE A 108 12.02 8.04 12.87
C ILE A 108 13.23 8.89 12.47
N ALA A 109 13.13 9.58 11.32
CA ALA A 109 13.96 10.74 11.04
C ALA A 109 13.42 11.94 11.85
N LEU A 110 14.32 12.72 12.46
CA LEU A 110 13.95 13.83 13.35
C LEU A 110 13.23 14.98 12.60
N LEU A 111 13.61 15.20 11.35
CA LEU A 111 13.08 16.24 10.46
C LEU A 111 12.74 15.61 9.09
N PRO A 112 11.85 16.23 8.29
CA PRO A 112 11.47 15.70 6.99
C PRO A 112 12.62 15.76 5.97
N THR A 113 12.83 14.67 5.24
CA THR A 113 13.80 14.62 4.13
C THR A 113 13.33 15.50 2.97
N PRO A 114 14.18 16.36 2.39
CA PRO A 114 13.83 17.14 1.21
C PRO A 114 13.47 16.25 0.00
N PHE A 115 12.37 16.57 -0.68
CA PHE A 115 11.94 15.87 -1.89
C PHE A 115 11.32 16.85 -2.90
N PRO A 116 11.67 16.84 -4.20
CA PRO A 116 11.13 17.81 -5.15
C PRO A 116 9.66 17.56 -5.49
N GLU A 117 8.86 18.62 -5.36
CA GLU A 117 7.40 18.65 -5.56
C GLU A 117 6.95 18.10 -6.93
N SER A 118 7.77 18.26 -7.96
CA SER A 118 7.53 17.69 -9.30
C SER A 118 7.52 16.16 -9.32
N TYR A 119 8.37 15.50 -8.54
CA TYR A 119 8.40 14.03 -8.45
C TYR A 119 7.34 13.53 -7.47
N TRP A 120 7.02 14.30 -6.42
CA TRP A 120 5.87 14.00 -5.55
C TRP A 120 4.58 13.94 -6.38
N ASN A 121 4.33 14.98 -7.20
CA ASN A 121 3.16 15.03 -8.08
C ASN A 121 3.19 13.91 -9.13
N GLN A 122 4.36 13.55 -9.69
CA GLN A 122 4.48 12.38 -10.58
C GLN A 122 4.08 11.07 -9.86
N ALA A 123 4.52 10.85 -8.61
CA ALA A 123 4.16 9.67 -7.83
C ALA A 123 2.64 9.61 -7.55
N CYS A 124 2.03 10.75 -7.19
CA CYS A 124 0.59 10.85 -6.98
C CYS A 124 -0.22 10.63 -8.27
N GLU A 125 0.27 11.10 -9.43
CA GLU A 125 -0.40 10.91 -10.72
C GLU A 125 -0.45 9.44 -11.14
N VAL A 126 0.64 8.68 -10.93
CA VAL A 126 0.69 7.27 -11.35
C VAL A 126 0.03 6.31 -10.37
N ALA A 127 -0.25 6.71 -9.12
CA ALA A 127 -0.89 5.86 -8.13
C ALA A 127 -2.24 5.23 -8.59
N PRO A 128 -3.24 6.00 -9.10
CA PRO A 128 -4.46 5.40 -9.64
C PRO A 128 -4.22 4.53 -10.88
N ILE A 129 -3.19 4.85 -11.68
CA ILE A 129 -2.83 4.08 -12.89
C ILE A 129 -2.27 2.70 -12.49
N PHE A 130 -1.43 2.65 -11.45
CA PHE A 130 -0.94 1.38 -10.89
C PHE A 130 -2.04 0.55 -10.24
N ASN A 131 -3.07 1.17 -9.64
CA ASN A 131 -4.22 0.45 -9.09
C ASN A 131 -5.03 -0.26 -10.20
N GLU A 132 -5.36 0.45 -11.29
CA GLU A 132 -6.03 -0.12 -12.47
C GLU A 132 -5.18 -1.23 -13.11
N LEU A 133 -3.88 -1.02 -13.25
CA LEU A 133 -2.95 -2.00 -13.80
C LEU A 133 -2.92 -3.30 -12.97
N VAL A 134 -2.87 -3.21 -11.63
CA VAL A 134 -2.89 -4.40 -10.76
C VAL A 134 -4.21 -5.16 -10.86
N ASP A 135 -5.36 -4.46 -10.94
CA ASP A 135 -6.64 -5.14 -11.14
C ASP A 135 -6.67 -5.89 -12.48
N ARG A 136 -6.29 -5.22 -13.58
CA ARG A 136 -6.28 -5.83 -14.92
C ARG A 136 -5.31 -7.00 -15.05
N ILE A 137 -4.15 -6.96 -14.40
CA ILE A 137 -3.22 -8.10 -14.32
C ILE A 137 -3.87 -9.26 -13.55
N SER A 138 -4.56 -8.99 -12.45
CA SER A 138 -5.20 -10.02 -11.63
C SER A 138 -6.30 -10.80 -12.35
N LEU A 139 -6.90 -10.21 -13.39
CA LEU A 139 -7.92 -10.84 -14.24
C LEU A 139 -7.31 -11.74 -15.33
N ASP A 140 -6.05 -11.52 -15.74
CA ASP A 140 -5.33 -12.38 -16.68
C ASP A 140 -4.61 -13.52 -15.92
N GLY A 141 -5.41 -14.45 -15.41
CA GLY A 141 -4.91 -15.61 -14.66
C GLY A 141 -3.93 -16.48 -15.46
N GLN A 142 -4.06 -16.51 -16.79
CA GLN A 142 -3.15 -17.22 -17.68
C GLN A 142 -1.77 -16.53 -17.72
N PHE A 143 -1.72 -15.21 -17.89
CA PHE A 143 -0.47 -14.44 -17.80
C PHE A 143 0.26 -14.66 -16.48
N ILE A 144 -0.46 -14.65 -15.35
CA ILE A 144 0.14 -14.88 -14.03
C ILE A 144 0.77 -16.29 -13.94
N GLN A 145 0.06 -17.32 -14.39
CA GLN A 145 0.57 -18.71 -14.37
C GLN A 145 1.76 -18.88 -15.33
N ASP A 146 1.71 -18.32 -16.54
CA ASP A 146 2.80 -18.41 -17.53
C ASP A 146 4.04 -17.63 -17.11
N CYS A 147 3.88 -16.39 -16.64
CA CYS A 147 4.95 -15.53 -16.13
C CYS A 147 5.76 -16.22 -15.02
N LEU A 148 5.05 -16.85 -14.08
CA LEU A 148 5.62 -17.46 -12.89
C LEU A 148 5.88 -18.97 -13.07
N SER A 149 5.64 -19.53 -14.26
CA SER A 149 5.79 -20.97 -14.57
C SER A 149 7.20 -21.53 -14.34
N ARG A 150 8.24 -20.70 -14.49
CA ARG A 150 9.62 -21.06 -14.14
C ARG A 150 9.87 -20.94 -12.64
N THR A 151 9.45 -19.83 -12.04
CA THR A 151 9.51 -19.59 -10.58
C THR A 151 8.82 -20.70 -9.79
N LYS A 152 7.68 -21.24 -10.28
CA LYS A 152 6.95 -22.36 -9.69
C LYS A 152 7.81 -23.62 -9.45
N LYS A 153 8.89 -23.80 -10.21
CA LYS A 153 9.79 -24.96 -10.15
C LYS A 153 11.01 -24.75 -9.23
N ALA A 154 11.26 -23.51 -8.81
CA ALA A 154 12.45 -23.12 -8.07
C ALA A 154 12.08 -22.59 -6.67
N ASP A 155 11.09 -21.71 -6.58
CA ASP A 155 10.54 -21.22 -5.31
C ASP A 155 9.27 -21.97 -4.88
N VAL A 156 9.40 -22.80 -3.85
CA VAL A 156 8.30 -23.52 -3.19
C VAL A 156 7.20 -22.58 -2.69
N PHE A 157 7.53 -21.36 -2.24
CA PHE A 157 6.54 -20.43 -1.70
C PHE A 157 5.61 -19.87 -2.79
N THR A 158 6.18 -19.32 -3.86
CA THR A 158 5.42 -18.90 -5.05
C THR A 158 4.69 -20.09 -5.68
N SER A 159 5.26 -21.29 -5.64
CA SER A 159 4.62 -22.51 -6.11
C SER A 159 3.28 -22.79 -5.40
N ARG A 160 3.27 -22.74 -4.06
CA ARG A 160 2.07 -22.93 -3.24
C ARG A 160 1.04 -21.79 -3.40
N LEU A 161 1.48 -20.56 -3.63
CA LEU A 161 0.58 -19.45 -4.00
C LEU A 161 -0.10 -19.69 -5.37
N LEU A 162 0.67 -20.18 -6.35
CA LEU A 162 0.15 -20.55 -7.67
C LEU A 162 -0.80 -21.75 -7.63
N ASP A 163 -0.61 -22.71 -6.73
CA ASP A 163 -1.53 -23.84 -6.53
C ASP A 163 -2.91 -23.37 -6.00
N ILE A 164 -2.93 -22.38 -5.10
CA ILE A 164 -4.18 -21.77 -4.62
C ILE A 164 -4.85 -21.00 -5.77
N HIS A 165 -4.07 -20.24 -6.54
CA HIS A 165 -4.57 -19.52 -7.71
C HIS A 165 -5.13 -20.46 -8.78
N SER A 166 -4.47 -21.59 -9.10
CA SER A 166 -5.00 -22.62 -10.00
C SER A 166 -6.36 -23.13 -9.55
N LYS A 167 -6.51 -23.48 -8.26
CA LYS A 167 -7.81 -23.91 -7.71
C LYS A 167 -8.91 -22.85 -7.83
N MET A 168 -8.58 -21.55 -7.75
CA MET A 168 -9.56 -20.48 -7.93
C MET A 168 -10.01 -20.39 -9.39
N LEU A 169 -9.08 -20.49 -10.34
CA LEU A 169 -9.38 -20.54 -11.78
C LEU A 169 -10.23 -21.78 -12.13
N GLU A 170 -9.86 -22.96 -11.63
CA GLU A 170 -10.61 -24.21 -11.80
C GLU A 170 -12.05 -24.10 -11.27
N SER A 171 -12.24 -23.46 -10.11
CA SER A 171 -13.56 -23.22 -9.54
C SER A 171 -14.42 -22.21 -10.32
N ASN A 172 -13.84 -21.52 -11.33
CA ASN A 172 -14.48 -20.44 -12.10
C ASN A 172 -15.11 -19.35 -11.22
N LYS A 173 -14.53 -19.14 -10.03
CA LYS A 173 -15.05 -18.21 -9.04
C LYS A 173 -14.89 -16.77 -9.52
N ARG A 174 -16.01 -16.05 -9.57
CA ARG A 174 -16.07 -14.63 -9.90
C ARG A 174 -15.98 -13.77 -8.64
N GLU A 175 -15.07 -12.80 -8.63
CA GLU A 175 -14.94 -11.80 -7.57
C GLU A 175 -15.37 -10.43 -8.09
N ASP A 176 -16.66 -10.10 -7.95
CA ASP A 176 -17.21 -8.81 -8.40
C ASP A 176 -16.76 -7.63 -7.52
N ILE A 177 -16.50 -7.86 -6.24
CA ILE A 177 -15.94 -6.87 -5.30
C ILE A 177 -14.49 -7.23 -5.07
N ARG A 178 -13.56 -6.35 -5.48
CA ARG A 178 -12.11 -6.52 -5.32
C ARG A 178 -11.52 -5.29 -4.62
N LEU A 179 -10.60 -5.49 -3.67
CA LEU A 179 -10.03 -4.42 -2.84
C LEU A 179 -8.49 -4.48 -2.86
N GLY A 180 -7.89 -3.43 -3.42
CA GLY A 180 -6.45 -3.17 -3.34
C GLY A 180 -6.13 -2.11 -2.28
N LEU A 181 -5.32 -2.46 -1.29
CA LEU A 181 -4.64 -1.50 -0.41
C LEU A 181 -3.15 -1.58 -0.70
N HIS A 182 -2.68 -0.72 -1.60
CA HIS A 182 -1.37 -0.81 -2.25
C HIS A 182 -0.38 0.25 -1.76
N ARG A 183 0.91 0.00 -1.99
CA ARG A 183 1.98 0.99 -1.87
C ARG A 183 3.00 0.78 -2.99
N SER A 184 3.11 1.75 -3.89
CA SER A 184 4.20 1.77 -4.87
C SER A 184 5.37 2.56 -4.28
N ASP A 185 6.55 1.94 -4.20
CA ASP A 185 7.73 2.53 -3.59
C ASP A 185 8.70 3.02 -4.67
N TYR A 186 9.32 4.18 -4.45
CA TYR A 186 10.16 4.87 -5.43
C TYR A 186 11.45 5.40 -4.83
N MET A 187 12.46 5.59 -5.68
CA MET A 187 13.63 6.42 -5.40
C MET A 187 13.81 7.45 -6.51
N LEU A 188 14.46 8.57 -6.20
CA LEU A 188 14.90 9.55 -7.19
C LEU A 188 16.36 9.23 -7.55
N ASP A 189 16.57 8.69 -8.75
CA ASP A 189 17.89 8.37 -9.30
C ASP A 189 18.68 9.68 -9.53
N GLU A 190 19.90 9.77 -9.01
CA GLU A 190 20.62 11.05 -8.99
C GLU A 190 21.23 11.40 -10.36
N GLU A 191 21.75 10.43 -11.12
CA GLU A 191 22.37 10.69 -12.42
C GLU A 191 21.31 11.12 -13.46
N THR A 192 20.24 10.33 -13.59
CA THR A 192 19.20 10.54 -14.59
C THR A 192 18.12 11.55 -14.17
N LYS A 193 18.12 11.97 -12.89
CA LYS A 193 17.06 12.78 -12.25
C LYS A 193 15.66 12.20 -12.52
N SER A 194 15.52 10.88 -12.46
CA SER A 194 14.26 10.18 -12.73
C SER A 194 13.69 9.51 -11.48
N LEU A 195 12.37 9.61 -11.30
CA LEU A 195 11.66 8.89 -10.25
C LEU A 195 11.42 7.45 -10.70
N LEU A 196 12.16 6.49 -10.13
CA LEU A 196 12.12 5.07 -10.50
C LEU A 196 11.42 4.24 -9.43
N GLN A 197 10.53 3.35 -9.86
CA GLN A 197 9.80 2.42 -9.00
C GLN A 197 10.72 1.28 -8.54
N ILE A 198 10.86 1.14 -7.23
CA ILE A 198 11.61 0.06 -6.60
C ILE A 198 10.76 -1.21 -6.54
N GLU A 199 9.47 -1.10 -6.22
CA GLU A 199 8.53 -2.21 -6.16
C GLU A 199 7.07 -1.75 -6.04
N MET A 200 6.13 -2.65 -6.32
CA MET A 200 4.70 -2.47 -6.08
C MET A 200 4.24 -3.45 -4.98
N ASN A 201 4.03 -2.97 -3.76
CA ASN A 201 3.51 -3.78 -2.67
C ASN A 201 1.99 -3.94 -2.86
N THR A 202 1.52 -5.17 -3.05
CA THR A 202 0.08 -5.48 -3.16
C THR A 202 -0.49 -6.16 -1.90
N ILE A 203 0.35 -6.71 -1.02
CA ILE A 203 -0.02 -7.40 0.22
C ILE A 203 0.60 -6.70 1.45
N SER A 204 -0.13 -6.67 2.57
CA SER A 204 0.38 -6.24 3.89
C SER A 204 1.12 -4.89 3.91
N CYS A 205 0.64 -3.95 3.09
CA CYS A 205 1.15 -2.58 2.99
C CYS A 205 1.12 -1.90 4.36
N SER A 206 2.28 -1.87 5.01
CA SER A 206 2.47 -1.37 6.37
C SER A 206 2.74 0.14 6.37
N PHE A 207 2.54 0.74 7.55
CA PHE A 207 2.68 2.18 7.84
C PHE A 207 1.59 3.15 7.32
N PRO A 208 0.35 2.77 6.93
CA PRO A 208 -0.72 3.76 6.74
C PRO A 208 -1.16 4.40 8.07
N GLY A 209 -0.95 3.74 9.23
CA GLY A 209 -1.13 4.36 10.55
C GLY A 209 0.03 5.31 10.88
N PHE A 210 1.26 4.81 10.82
CA PHE A 210 2.43 5.59 11.22
C PHE A 210 2.83 6.70 10.24
N GLY A 211 2.61 6.54 8.94
CA GLY A 211 2.94 7.58 7.94
C GLY A 211 2.18 8.90 8.19
N ARG A 212 0.93 8.79 8.65
CA ARG A 212 0.14 9.92 9.15
C ARG A 212 0.79 10.56 10.38
N LEU A 213 1.15 9.76 11.38
CA LEU A 213 1.76 10.25 12.62
C LEU A 213 3.15 10.89 12.39
N VAL A 214 3.97 10.37 11.48
CA VAL A 214 5.26 11.00 11.12
C VAL A 214 5.04 12.35 10.43
N THR A 215 4.03 12.45 9.55
CA THR A 215 3.61 13.73 8.95
C THR A 215 3.19 14.74 10.02
N GLU A 216 2.35 14.33 10.97
CA GLU A 216 1.86 15.18 12.06
C GLU A 216 2.98 15.59 13.04
N LEU A 217 3.92 14.67 13.34
CA LEU A 217 5.13 14.94 14.12
C LEU A 217 5.99 16.01 13.46
N HIS A 218 6.36 15.82 12.18
CA HIS A 218 7.19 16.78 11.45
C HIS A 218 6.52 18.14 11.34
N GLN A 219 5.20 18.19 11.08
CA GLN A 219 4.44 19.44 11.12
C GLN A 219 4.44 20.06 12.52
N SER A 220 4.34 19.29 13.60
CA SER A 220 4.35 19.80 14.99
C SER A 220 5.71 20.39 15.36
N LEU A 221 6.81 19.74 14.98
CA LEU A 221 8.17 20.24 15.18
C LEU A 221 8.40 21.50 14.34
N LEU A 222 8.01 21.52 13.07
CA LEU A 222 8.18 22.69 12.21
C LEU A 222 7.28 23.88 12.60
N ARG A 223 6.10 23.67 13.19
CA ARG A 223 5.31 24.76 13.80
C ARG A 223 5.96 25.36 15.05
N SER A 224 6.84 24.60 15.71
CA SER A 224 7.52 25.01 16.94
C SER A 224 8.91 25.61 16.68
N TYR A 225 9.56 25.21 15.57
CA TYR A 225 10.98 25.46 15.30
C TYR A 225 11.30 25.88 13.86
N GLY A 226 10.30 25.97 12.99
CA GLY A 226 10.47 26.22 11.55
C GLY A 226 11.26 27.48 11.23
N ASP A 227 11.00 28.58 11.94
CA ASP A 227 11.73 29.86 11.79
C ASP A 227 13.23 29.72 12.09
N HIS A 228 13.61 28.87 13.06
CA HIS A 228 15.02 28.61 13.40
C HIS A 228 15.68 27.63 12.43
N LEU A 229 14.90 26.69 11.89
CA LEU A 229 15.34 25.69 10.92
C LEU A 229 15.38 26.21 9.48
N GLY A 230 14.68 27.30 9.16
CA GLY A 230 14.43 27.76 7.80
C GLY A 230 13.40 26.90 7.02
N LEU A 231 12.51 26.21 7.74
CA LEU A 231 11.60 25.19 7.20
C LEU A 231 10.12 25.47 7.53
N ASP A 232 9.27 25.51 6.52
CA ASP A 232 7.82 25.70 6.66
C ASP A 232 7.07 24.36 6.85
N SER A 233 6.22 24.28 7.88
CA SER A 233 5.39 23.11 8.18
C SER A 233 4.39 22.75 7.09
N GLU A 234 3.84 23.71 6.34
CA GLU A 234 2.87 23.42 5.27
C GLU A 234 3.54 22.91 3.98
N ARG A 235 4.89 22.89 3.92
CA ARG A 235 5.65 22.15 2.89
C ARG A 235 5.72 20.65 3.14
N VAL A 236 5.26 20.16 4.31
CA VAL A 236 5.09 18.72 4.60
C VAL A 236 3.68 18.28 4.18
N PRO A 237 3.51 17.45 3.13
CA PRO A 237 2.19 17.12 2.58
C PRO A 237 1.27 16.44 3.60
N ARG A 238 -0.02 16.80 3.61
CA ARG A 238 -1.02 16.17 4.48
C ARG A 238 -1.22 14.70 4.10
N ASN A 239 -1.20 13.80 5.08
CA ASN A 239 -1.23 12.36 4.85
C ASN A 239 -2.54 11.73 5.39
N GLY A 240 -3.45 11.37 4.49
CA GLY A 240 -4.74 10.76 4.82
C GLY A 240 -4.75 9.22 4.93
N SER A 241 -3.60 8.55 4.77
CA SER A 241 -3.52 7.11 4.46
C SER A 241 -4.27 6.21 5.43
N THR A 242 -4.19 6.42 6.75
CA THR A 242 -4.93 5.63 7.75
C THR A 242 -6.43 5.65 7.48
N THR A 243 -6.96 6.85 7.23
CA THR A 243 -8.39 7.09 7.04
C THR A 243 -8.84 6.60 5.66
N GLN A 244 -8.02 6.79 4.63
CA GLN A 244 -8.32 6.33 3.26
C GLN A 244 -8.34 4.79 3.16
N PHE A 245 -7.44 4.10 3.86
CA PHE A 245 -7.44 2.63 3.93
C PHE A 245 -8.68 2.11 4.70
N ALA A 246 -9.05 2.77 5.81
CA ALA A 246 -10.28 2.44 6.54
C ALA A 246 -11.55 2.73 5.72
N ASP A 247 -11.62 3.86 5.01
CA ASP A 247 -12.72 4.21 4.10
C ASP A 247 -12.90 3.17 2.98
N ALA A 248 -11.80 2.66 2.42
CA ALA A 248 -11.82 1.64 1.37
C ALA A 248 -12.27 0.27 1.89
N MET A 249 -11.80 -0.16 3.07
CA MET A 249 -12.31 -1.36 3.74
C MET A 249 -13.78 -1.23 4.13
N ALA A 250 -14.21 -0.05 4.61
CA ALA A 250 -15.61 0.21 4.94
C ALA A 250 -16.51 0.17 3.69
N ARG A 251 -16.03 0.65 2.54
CA ARG A 251 -16.73 0.49 1.25
C ARG A 251 -16.86 -0.98 0.85
N ALA A 252 -15.77 -1.76 0.88
CA ALA A 252 -15.85 -3.20 0.58
C ALA A 252 -16.80 -3.97 1.52
N TRP A 253 -16.85 -3.58 2.81
CA TRP A 253 -17.79 -4.11 3.79
C TRP A 253 -19.25 -3.73 3.47
N LEU A 254 -19.49 -2.51 2.98
CA LEU A 254 -20.82 -2.03 2.55
C LEU A 254 -21.29 -2.75 1.27
N GLU A 255 -20.43 -2.91 0.27
CA GLU A 255 -20.77 -3.62 -0.98
C GLU A 255 -21.05 -5.12 -0.71
N TYR A 256 -20.37 -5.74 0.25
CA TYR A 256 -20.70 -7.11 0.72
C TYR A 256 -22.07 -7.18 1.44
N ASN A 257 -22.59 -6.04 1.91
CA ASN A 257 -23.97 -5.85 2.35
C ASN A 257 -24.47 -6.84 3.44
N ASN A 258 -23.61 -7.15 4.42
CA ASN A 258 -24.00 -7.90 5.63
C ASN A 258 -23.70 -7.09 6.89
N PRO A 259 -24.70 -6.40 7.49
CA PRO A 259 -24.48 -5.49 8.61
C PRO A 259 -24.10 -6.18 9.93
N ARG A 260 -24.05 -7.52 9.97
CA ARG A 260 -23.56 -8.30 11.12
C ARG A 260 -22.18 -8.91 10.90
N ALA A 261 -21.59 -8.75 9.71
CA ALA A 261 -20.28 -9.28 9.40
C ALA A 261 -19.15 -8.38 9.91
N VAL A 262 -17.97 -8.95 10.13
CA VAL A 262 -16.77 -8.27 10.63
C VAL A 262 -15.69 -8.17 9.56
N VAL A 263 -14.77 -7.22 9.74
CA VAL A 263 -13.48 -7.22 9.03
C VAL A 263 -12.53 -8.13 9.81
N MET A 264 -11.90 -9.10 9.14
CA MET A 264 -10.85 -9.94 9.75
C MET A 264 -9.47 -9.47 9.29
N ALA A 265 -8.65 -9.01 10.23
CA ALA A 265 -7.23 -8.83 10.02
C ALA A 265 -6.52 -10.18 10.22
N VAL A 266 -5.89 -10.71 9.16
CA VAL A 266 -5.01 -11.89 9.25
C VAL A 266 -3.62 -11.39 9.64
N VAL A 267 -3.07 -11.87 10.76
CA VAL A 267 -1.89 -11.28 11.41
C VAL A 267 -0.79 -12.31 11.67
N GLN A 268 0.43 -11.83 11.98
CA GLN A 268 1.50 -12.69 12.51
C GLN A 268 1.26 -12.98 14.01
N PRO A 269 1.68 -14.15 14.53
CA PRO A 269 1.53 -14.48 15.96
C PRO A 269 2.36 -13.58 16.89
N GLU A 270 3.54 -13.14 16.46
CA GLU A 270 4.29 -12.03 17.05
C GLU A 270 4.27 -10.84 16.11
N GLU A 271 3.73 -9.70 16.54
CA GLU A 271 3.56 -8.51 15.72
C GLU A 271 3.91 -7.24 16.50
N ARG A 272 5.19 -6.82 16.44
CA ARG A 272 5.69 -5.62 17.12
C ARG A 272 5.19 -4.31 16.48
N ASN A 273 4.70 -4.36 15.24
CA ASN A 273 4.05 -3.27 14.52
C ASN A 273 2.52 -3.30 14.68
N MET A 274 1.99 -3.99 15.71
CA MET A 274 0.53 -4.12 15.92
C MET A 274 -0.20 -2.77 16.01
N TYR A 275 0.47 -1.73 16.51
CA TYR A 275 -0.14 -0.41 16.72
C TYR A 275 -0.54 0.26 15.39
N ASP A 276 0.24 0.09 14.30
CA ASP A 276 -0.14 0.52 12.93
C ASP A 276 -1.44 -0.14 12.45
N GLN A 277 -1.72 -1.36 12.90
CA GLN A 277 -2.92 -2.14 12.55
C GLN A 277 -4.09 -1.79 13.48
N HIS A 278 -3.82 -1.49 14.75
CA HIS A 278 -4.81 -1.00 15.69
C HIS A 278 -5.30 0.40 15.32
N TRP A 279 -4.44 1.28 14.77
CA TRP A 279 -4.87 2.58 14.21
C TRP A 279 -5.94 2.42 13.12
N LEU A 280 -5.74 1.52 12.15
CA LEU A 280 -6.75 1.19 11.13
C LEU A 280 -8.04 0.63 11.75
N SER A 281 -7.90 -0.23 12.77
CA SER A 281 -9.03 -0.84 13.48
C SER A 281 -9.85 0.18 14.27
N SER A 282 -9.19 1.18 14.87
CA SER A 282 -9.84 2.29 15.58
C SER A 282 -10.65 3.15 14.60
N VAL A 283 -10.10 3.51 13.43
CA VAL A 283 -10.88 4.28 12.44
C VAL A 283 -12.08 3.48 11.92
N LEU A 284 -11.93 2.18 11.62
CA LEU A 284 -13.06 1.31 11.26
C LEU A 284 -14.15 1.31 12.35
N ARG A 285 -13.75 1.25 13.63
CA ARG A 285 -14.68 1.23 14.76
C ARG A 285 -15.35 2.57 15.03
N GLU A 286 -14.59 3.66 15.05
CA GLU A 286 -15.04 4.98 15.48
C GLU A 286 -15.75 5.75 14.37
N LYS A 287 -15.24 5.68 13.14
CA LYS A 287 -15.81 6.40 11.98
C LYS A 287 -16.91 5.62 11.26
N HIS A 288 -16.84 4.29 11.27
CA HIS A 288 -17.75 3.43 10.49
C HIS A 288 -18.60 2.46 11.34
N ASN A 289 -18.39 2.38 12.66
CA ASN A 289 -19.01 1.39 13.55
C ASN A 289 -18.74 -0.09 13.16
N ILE A 290 -17.75 -0.33 12.29
CA ILE A 290 -17.40 -1.67 11.83
C ILE A 290 -16.55 -2.37 12.90
N VAL A 291 -16.83 -3.65 13.16
CA VAL A 291 -16.03 -4.47 14.08
C VAL A 291 -14.87 -5.10 13.32
N THR A 292 -13.68 -5.07 13.92
CA THR A 292 -12.48 -5.75 13.42
C THR A 292 -12.08 -6.86 14.38
N ILE A 293 -11.85 -8.07 13.86
CA ILE A 293 -11.22 -9.18 14.59
C ILE A 293 -9.79 -9.40 14.09
N ARG A 294 -8.91 -9.94 14.94
CA ARG A 294 -7.52 -10.29 14.60
C ARG A 294 -7.35 -11.80 14.77
N LYS A 295 -6.81 -12.48 13.75
CA LYS A 295 -6.59 -13.93 13.75
C LYS A 295 -5.28 -14.28 13.02
N SER A 296 -4.49 -15.18 13.57
CA SER A 296 -3.41 -15.85 12.84
C SER A 296 -3.98 -16.91 11.89
N LEU A 297 -3.22 -17.32 10.85
CA LEU A 297 -3.68 -18.35 9.92
C LEU A 297 -3.99 -19.69 10.62
N ALA A 298 -3.22 -20.07 11.64
CA ALA A 298 -3.49 -21.26 12.46
C ALA A 298 -4.82 -21.18 13.23
N GLU A 299 -5.22 -20.00 13.72
CA GLU A 299 -6.55 -19.82 14.31
C GLU A 299 -7.67 -19.85 13.27
N VAL A 300 -7.43 -19.36 12.05
CA VAL A 300 -8.41 -19.43 10.95
C VAL A 300 -8.64 -20.87 10.49
N GLU A 301 -7.64 -21.76 10.53
CA GLU A 301 -7.87 -23.19 10.29
C GLU A 301 -8.76 -23.79 11.39
N LYS A 302 -8.36 -23.58 12.65
CA LYS A 302 -9.02 -24.16 13.84
C LYS A 302 -10.46 -23.69 14.04
N GLU A 303 -10.72 -22.42 13.80
CA GLU A 303 -12.00 -21.74 14.11
C GLU A 303 -12.82 -21.37 12.86
N GLY A 304 -12.24 -21.51 11.67
CA GLY A 304 -12.84 -21.08 10.41
C GLY A 304 -13.69 -22.15 9.73
N ARG A 305 -14.78 -21.72 9.09
CA ARG A 305 -15.62 -22.54 8.20
C ARG A 305 -16.18 -21.67 7.07
N VAL A 306 -16.29 -22.26 5.89
CA VAL A 306 -17.05 -21.73 4.77
C VAL A 306 -18.37 -22.50 4.70
N HIS A 307 -19.48 -21.77 4.66
CA HIS A 307 -20.84 -22.34 4.57
C HIS A 307 -21.25 -22.58 3.11
N GLU A 308 -22.39 -23.23 2.88
CA GLU A 308 -22.90 -23.57 1.54
C GLU A 308 -23.22 -22.34 0.67
N ASP A 309 -23.49 -21.19 1.29
CA ASP A 309 -23.65 -19.88 0.65
C ASP A 309 -22.31 -19.18 0.34
N GLY A 310 -21.18 -19.82 0.66
CA GLY A 310 -19.83 -19.28 0.55
C GLY A 310 -19.40 -18.38 1.72
N THR A 311 -20.27 -18.07 2.69
CA THR A 311 -19.95 -17.17 3.80
C THR A 311 -18.81 -17.74 4.66
N LEU A 312 -17.76 -16.96 4.88
CA LEU A 312 -16.74 -17.25 5.87
C LEU A 312 -17.29 -16.96 7.27
N THR A 313 -17.17 -17.91 8.19
CA THR A 313 -17.24 -17.64 9.64
C THR A 313 -15.94 -18.03 10.30
N VAL A 314 -15.47 -17.22 11.26
CA VAL A 314 -14.32 -17.54 12.13
C VAL A 314 -14.70 -17.20 13.56
N GLY A 315 -14.53 -18.16 14.47
CA GLY A 315 -14.93 -17.98 15.88
C GLY A 315 -16.43 -17.70 16.06
N GLY A 316 -17.26 -18.19 15.14
CA GLY A 316 -18.72 -17.94 15.11
C GLY A 316 -19.15 -16.58 14.53
N GLN A 317 -18.22 -15.70 14.13
CA GLN A 317 -18.52 -14.42 13.51
C GLN A 317 -18.41 -14.51 11.98
N ALA A 318 -19.40 -14.00 11.25
CA ALA A 318 -19.35 -13.91 9.79
C ALA A 318 -18.34 -12.84 9.35
N VAL A 319 -17.55 -13.12 8.33
CA VAL A 319 -16.46 -12.23 7.86
C VAL A 319 -16.80 -11.75 6.44
N SER A 320 -16.85 -10.44 6.24
CA SER A 320 -17.15 -9.82 4.93
C SER A 320 -15.92 -9.34 4.19
N VAL A 321 -14.87 -8.93 4.93
CA VAL A 321 -13.59 -8.48 4.36
C VAL A 321 -12.45 -9.14 5.12
N VAL A 322 -11.46 -9.66 4.39
CA VAL A 322 -10.24 -10.23 4.95
C VAL A 322 -9.05 -9.37 4.54
N TYR A 323 -8.45 -8.68 5.52
CA TYR A 323 -7.30 -7.79 5.35
C TYR A 323 -6.01 -8.50 5.79
N TYR A 324 -5.09 -8.73 4.87
CA TYR A 324 -3.84 -9.42 5.18
C TYR A 324 -2.78 -8.47 5.74
N ARG A 325 -2.35 -8.77 6.97
CA ARG A 325 -1.12 -8.26 7.63
C ARG A 325 -0.10 -9.38 7.91
N SER A 326 -0.29 -10.52 7.26
CA SER A 326 0.62 -11.68 7.21
C SER A 326 0.29 -12.48 5.93
N GLY A 327 0.92 -13.64 5.75
CA GLY A 327 0.72 -14.53 4.62
C GLY A 327 1.55 -14.16 3.38
N TYR A 328 2.56 -13.28 3.54
CA TYR A 328 3.46 -12.78 2.49
C TYR A 328 4.90 -13.28 2.61
N THR A 329 5.24 -13.99 3.68
CA THR A 329 6.53 -14.64 3.88
C THR A 329 6.36 -16.13 4.15
N PRO A 330 7.30 -17.01 3.73
CA PRO A 330 7.24 -18.44 4.07
C PRO A 330 7.17 -18.71 5.59
N ARG A 331 7.65 -17.77 6.42
CA ARG A 331 7.61 -17.87 7.88
C ARG A 331 6.19 -17.83 8.46
N ASP A 332 5.22 -17.32 7.71
CA ASP A 332 3.80 -17.30 8.09
C ASP A 332 3.11 -18.66 7.86
N TYR A 333 3.81 -19.63 7.27
CA TYR A 333 3.30 -20.96 6.92
C TYR A 333 4.20 -22.08 7.48
N PRO A 334 4.33 -22.21 8.82
CA PRO A 334 5.13 -23.26 9.44
C PRO A 334 4.57 -24.67 9.23
N SER A 335 3.31 -24.82 8.79
CA SER A 335 2.67 -26.11 8.52
C SER A 335 1.67 -26.04 7.35
N GLU A 336 1.00 -27.16 7.06
CA GLU A 336 -0.14 -27.19 6.13
C GLU A 336 -1.40 -26.50 6.71
N SER A 337 -1.49 -26.28 8.03
CA SER A 337 -2.64 -25.59 8.67
C SER A 337 -2.82 -24.19 8.08
N GLU A 338 -1.74 -23.43 7.95
CA GLU A 338 -1.78 -22.06 7.47
C GLU A 338 -2.06 -21.97 5.95
N TRP A 339 -1.62 -22.96 5.18
CA TRP A 339 -1.97 -23.10 3.77
C TRP A 339 -3.44 -23.49 3.56
N ASN A 340 -3.97 -24.38 4.40
CA ASN A 340 -5.38 -24.75 4.41
C ASN A 340 -6.25 -23.55 4.78
N ALA A 341 -5.87 -22.77 5.80
CA ALA A 341 -6.54 -21.52 6.15
C ALA A 341 -6.50 -20.49 5.00
N ARG A 342 -5.35 -20.34 4.32
CA ARG A 342 -5.23 -19.43 3.17
C ARG A 342 -6.16 -19.84 2.02
N LEU A 343 -6.23 -21.13 1.70
CA LEU A 343 -7.16 -21.66 0.69
C LEU A 343 -8.62 -21.50 1.10
N LEU A 344 -8.96 -21.78 2.37
CA LEU A 344 -10.31 -21.62 2.93
C LEU A 344 -10.81 -20.17 2.83
N ILE A 345 -9.95 -19.20 3.17
CA ILE A 345 -10.24 -17.78 2.97
C ILE A 345 -10.49 -17.49 1.49
N GLU A 346 -9.58 -17.92 0.61
CA GLU A 346 -9.67 -17.62 -0.83
C GLU A 346 -10.96 -18.20 -1.45
N GLN A 347 -11.37 -19.40 -1.03
CA GLN A 347 -12.63 -20.05 -1.42
C GLN A 347 -13.87 -19.28 -0.95
N SER A 348 -13.83 -18.61 0.20
CA SER A 348 -14.97 -17.88 0.78
C SER A 348 -15.42 -16.63 0.01
N SER A 349 -16.70 -16.27 0.11
CA SER A 349 -17.30 -15.10 -0.54
C SER A 349 -16.78 -13.76 -0.03
N ALA A 350 -16.08 -13.72 1.12
CA ALA A 350 -15.51 -12.51 1.68
C ALA A 350 -14.57 -11.79 0.69
N VAL A 351 -14.52 -10.46 0.74
CA VAL A 351 -13.61 -9.64 -0.06
C VAL A 351 -12.19 -9.79 0.49
N LYS A 352 -11.25 -10.33 -0.30
CA LYS A 352 -9.84 -10.41 0.12
C LYS A 352 -9.10 -9.12 -0.25
N CYS A 353 -8.26 -8.65 0.67
CA CYS A 353 -7.38 -7.51 0.50
C CYS A 353 -5.94 -7.91 0.89
N PRO A 354 -5.11 -8.40 -0.05
CA PRO A 354 -5.43 -8.76 -1.45
C PRO A 354 -5.96 -10.19 -1.60
N SER A 355 -6.64 -10.46 -2.72
CA SER A 355 -6.86 -11.83 -3.22
C SER A 355 -5.54 -12.49 -3.66
N ILE A 356 -5.55 -13.79 -3.91
CA ILE A 356 -4.37 -14.54 -4.38
C ILE A 356 -3.83 -14.00 -5.71
N ALA A 357 -4.70 -13.56 -6.62
CA ALA A 357 -4.31 -12.98 -7.90
C ALA A 357 -3.65 -11.60 -7.73
N TYR A 358 -4.22 -10.74 -6.89
CA TYR A 358 -3.60 -9.46 -6.50
C TYR A 358 -2.24 -9.66 -5.80
N HIS A 359 -2.11 -10.69 -4.94
CA HIS A 359 -0.85 -11.04 -4.27
C HIS A 359 0.22 -11.46 -5.29
N LEU A 360 -0.13 -12.32 -6.25
CA LEU A 360 0.77 -12.74 -7.32
C LEU A 360 1.15 -11.59 -8.28
N ALA A 361 0.22 -10.66 -8.56
CA ALA A 361 0.47 -9.47 -9.38
C ALA A 361 1.51 -8.50 -8.77
N GLY A 362 1.71 -8.55 -7.44
CA GLY A 362 2.76 -7.78 -6.76
C GLY A 362 4.16 -8.43 -6.80
N THR A 363 4.29 -9.65 -7.32
CA THR A 363 5.59 -10.31 -7.39
C THR A 363 6.56 -9.53 -8.27
N LYS A 364 7.83 -9.49 -7.83
CA LYS A 364 8.90 -8.81 -8.57
C LYS A 364 9.04 -9.36 -10.00
N LYS A 365 8.72 -10.65 -10.23
CA LYS A 365 8.78 -11.26 -11.56
C LYS A 365 7.67 -10.75 -12.49
N ILE A 366 6.46 -10.48 -11.99
CA ILE A 366 5.43 -9.75 -12.75
C ILE A 366 5.90 -8.33 -13.06
N GLN A 367 6.44 -7.59 -12.07
CA GLN A 367 7.00 -6.25 -12.28
C GLN A 367 8.04 -6.22 -13.43
N GLN A 368 8.90 -7.24 -13.50
CA GLN A 368 9.91 -7.37 -14.56
C GLN A 368 9.33 -7.76 -15.93
N GLU A 369 8.31 -8.62 -16.01
CA GLU A 369 7.66 -8.94 -17.29
C GLU A 369 6.90 -7.72 -17.85
N LEU A 370 6.26 -6.91 -17.00
CA LEU A 370 5.58 -5.66 -17.40
C LEU A 370 6.54 -4.64 -18.05
N ALA A 371 7.82 -4.66 -17.68
CA ALA A 371 8.84 -3.79 -18.24
C ALA A 371 9.22 -4.14 -19.70
N LYS A 372 8.83 -5.32 -20.21
CA LYS A 372 9.12 -5.72 -21.59
C LYS A 372 8.27 -4.92 -22.61
N PRO A 373 8.81 -4.65 -23.82
CA PRO A 373 8.06 -4.03 -24.90
C PRO A 373 6.76 -4.79 -25.21
N GLY A 374 5.64 -4.07 -25.34
CA GLY A 374 4.34 -4.64 -25.70
C GLY A 374 3.55 -5.31 -24.56
N VAL A 375 4.13 -5.49 -23.36
CA VAL A 375 3.42 -6.17 -22.26
C VAL A 375 2.43 -5.25 -21.55
N LEU A 376 2.77 -3.99 -21.30
CA LEU A 376 1.80 -3.01 -20.75
C LEU A 376 0.59 -2.80 -21.67
N GLU A 377 0.79 -2.81 -22.99
CA GLU A 377 -0.28 -2.67 -24.00
C GLU A 377 -1.30 -3.82 -23.97
N ARG A 378 -1.02 -4.95 -23.30
CA ARG A 378 -2.02 -6.00 -23.06
C ARG A 378 -3.08 -5.58 -22.03
N PHE A 379 -2.70 -4.70 -21.10
CA PHE A 379 -3.50 -4.32 -19.95
C PHE A 379 -4.02 -2.89 -20.07
N MET A 380 -3.26 -1.98 -20.69
CA MET A 380 -3.58 -0.55 -20.71
C MET A 380 -3.72 -0.04 -22.14
N ASP A 381 -4.85 0.61 -22.43
CA ASP A 381 -5.15 1.21 -23.74
C ASP A 381 -4.64 2.65 -23.86
N ASN A 382 -4.61 3.38 -22.73
CA ASN A 382 -4.25 4.80 -22.72
C ASN A 382 -2.73 4.99 -22.84
N LYS A 383 -2.29 5.47 -24.01
CA LYS A 383 -0.88 5.68 -24.34
C LYS A 383 -0.17 6.67 -23.40
N ASP A 384 -0.89 7.67 -22.90
CA ASP A 384 -0.31 8.66 -21.97
C ASP A 384 -0.04 8.02 -20.61
N ASP A 385 -0.93 7.16 -20.14
CA ASP A 385 -0.76 6.45 -18.87
C ASP A 385 0.32 5.36 -18.98
N ILE A 386 0.38 4.64 -20.10
CA ILE A 386 1.51 3.73 -20.42
C ILE A 386 2.84 4.49 -20.42
N ALA A 387 2.89 5.71 -20.97
CA ALA A 387 4.09 6.53 -20.99
C ALA A 387 4.51 6.98 -19.57
N LYS A 388 3.55 7.36 -18.71
CA LYS A 388 3.82 7.71 -17.29
C LYS A 388 4.33 6.51 -16.50
N LEU A 389 3.72 5.33 -16.67
CA LEU A 389 4.18 4.07 -16.06
C LEU A 389 5.62 3.77 -16.48
N ARG A 390 5.91 3.78 -17.79
CA ARG A 390 7.26 3.53 -18.33
C ARG A 390 8.31 4.54 -17.87
N LYS A 391 7.94 5.81 -17.72
CA LYS A 391 8.82 6.85 -17.15
C LYS A 391 9.27 6.53 -15.72
N CYS A 392 8.53 5.67 -15.02
CA CYS A 392 8.86 5.21 -13.67
C CYS A 392 9.57 3.84 -13.63
N PHE A 393 9.87 3.19 -14.76
CA PHE A 393 10.50 1.88 -14.77
C PHE A 393 12.03 1.99 -14.78
N ALA A 394 12.68 1.36 -13.79
CA ALA A 394 14.12 1.10 -13.80
C ALA A 394 14.48 0.02 -14.83
N GLY A 395 15.79 -0.22 -15.03
CA GLY A 395 16.26 -1.38 -15.78
C GLY A 395 15.89 -2.68 -15.06
N LEU A 396 15.17 -3.58 -15.73
CA LEU A 396 14.53 -4.77 -15.14
C LEU A 396 14.69 -6.00 -16.04
N TRP A 397 15.54 -6.96 -15.65
CA TRP A 397 15.82 -8.17 -16.43
C TRP A 397 15.70 -9.47 -15.64
N SER A 398 15.53 -10.54 -16.41
CA SER A 398 15.38 -11.94 -15.98
C SER A 398 16.71 -12.68 -16.18
N LEU A 399 17.02 -13.67 -15.32
CA LEU A 399 18.27 -14.46 -15.40
C LEU A 399 18.32 -15.48 -16.56
N ASP A 400 17.63 -15.20 -17.67
CA ASP A 400 17.89 -15.82 -18.97
C ASP A 400 18.60 -14.89 -19.97
N ASP A 401 18.70 -13.59 -19.67
CA ASP A 401 19.50 -12.63 -20.45
C ASP A 401 21.00 -12.74 -20.12
N GLN A 402 21.73 -13.49 -20.95
CA GLN A 402 23.17 -13.74 -20.76
C GLN A 402 24.03 -12.48 -20.88
N GLU A 403 23.61 -11.48 -21.67
CA GLU A 403 24.33 -10.22 -21.83
C GLU A 403 24.21 -9.35 -20.57
N ILE A 404 23.06 -9.37 -19.91
CA ILE A 404 22.85 -8.67 -18.64
C ILE A 404 23.49 -9.41 -17.47
N ILE A 405 23.44 -10.75 -17.44
CA ILE A 405 24.19 -11.57 -16.46
C ILE A 405 25.69 -11.24 -16.53
N LYS A 406 26.27 -11.21 -17.74
CA LYS A 406 27.67 -10.85 -17.93
C LYS A 406 27.99 -9.45 -17.38
N LYS A 407 27.18 -8.45 -17.70
CA LYS A 407 27.34 -7.07 -17.19
C LYS A 407 27.23 -6.99 -15.67
N ALA A 408 26.35 -7.77 -15.06
CA ALA A 408 26.20 -7.83 -13.60
C ALA A 408 27.37 -8.56 -12.90
N ILE A 409 28.06 -9.47 -13.59
CA ILE A 409 29.32 -10.09 -13.11
C ILE A 409 30.50 -9.12 -13.28
N GLU A 410 30.53 -8.36 -14.38
CA GLU A 410 31.57 -7.37 -14.68
C GLU A 410 31.48 -6.10 -13.81
N LYS A 411 30.26 -5.72 -13.39
CA LYS A 411 29.95 -4.51 -12.61
C LYS A 411 28.83 -4.73 -11.58
N PRO A 412 29.04 -5.56 -10.55
CA PRO A 412 28.00 -5.90 -9.57
C PRO A 412 27.47 -4.70 -8.79
N GLU A 413 28.24 -3.62 -8.66
CA GLU A 413 27.85 -2.38 -7.97
C GLU A 413 26.67 -1.65 -8.62
N LEU A 414 26.38 -1.92 -9.91
CA LEU A 414 25.29 -1.31 -10.65
C LEU A 414 23.96 -2.07 -10.54
N PHE A 415 23.96 -3.24 -9.90
CA PHE A 415 22.83 -4.16 -9.93
C PHE A 415 22.35 -4.63 -8.55
N VAL A 416 21.03 -4.70 -8.38
CA VAL A 416 20.40 -5.28 -7.20
C VAL A 416 19.68 -6.57 -7.60
N MET A 417 20.08 -7.68 -6.97
CA MET A 417 19.47 -9.01 -7.16
C MET A 417 18.33 -9.25 -6.17
N LYS A 418 17.07 -9.36 -6.66
CA LYS A 418 15.87 -9.52 -5.79
C LYS A 418 15.18 -10.90 -5.92
N PRO A 419 14.93 -11.61 -4.79
CA PRO A 419 14.06 -12.79 -4.76
C PRO A 419 12.56 -12.44 -4.75
N GLN A 420 11.71 -13.45 -4.99
CA GLN A 420 10.25 -13.33 -4.91
C GLN A 420 9.78 -13.34 -3.44
N ARG A 421 10.07 -12.27 -2.72
CA ARG A 421 9.83 -12.14 -1.27
C ARG A 421 9.47 -10.71 -0.90
N GLU A 422 8.51 -10.57 0.02
CA GLU A 422 8.05 -9.28 0.54
C GLU A 422 8.45 -9.08 2.01
N GLY A 423 8.64 -7.82 2.41
CA GLY A 423 9.01 -7.43 3.80
C GLY A 423 10.51 -7.25 4.08
N GLY A 424 11.38 -7.36 3.06
CA GLY A 424 12.82 -7.06 3.17
C GLY A 424 13.67 -8.09 3.93
N GLY A 425 14.99 -7.89 3.95
CA GLY A 425 15.93 -8.71 4.72
C GLY A 425 16.15 -10.15 4.24
N TYR A 426 15.85 -10.47 2.97
CA TYR A 426 16.05 -11.80 2.40
C TYR A 426 17.44 -11.95 1.78
N ASN A 427 18.11 -13.04 2.14
CA ASN A 427 19.37 -13.43 1.51
C ASN A 427 19.18 -13.83 0.03
N PRO A 428 20.22 -13.64 -0.79
CA PRO A 428 20.16 -13.86 -2.23
C PRO A 428 20.08 -15.37 -2.57
N ILE A 429 18.90 -15.85 -3.00
CA ILE A 429 18.67 -17.27 -3.36
C ILE A 429 17.99 -17.46 -4.72
N GLU A 430 17.19 -16.50 -5.18
CA GLU A 430 16.57 -16.49 -6.52
C GLU A 430 16.37 -15.03 -6.96
N PHE A 431 16.30 -14.73 -8.26
CA PHE A 431 16.74 -13.40 -8.72
C PHE A 431 16.01 -12.77 -9.91
N LEU A 432 15.98 -11.44 -9.83
CA LEU A 432 15.83 -10.50 -10.93
C LEU A 432 16.93 -9.45 -10.80
N LEU A 433 17.48 -9.02 -11.92
CA LEU A 433 18.46 -7.93 -11.96
C LEU A 433 17.70 -6.61 -12.13
N PHE A 434 17.73 -5.78 -11.09
CA PHE A 434 17.45 -4.34 -11.17
C PHE A 434 18.77 -3.64 -11.49
N PHE A 435 18.77 -2.66 -12.39
CA PHE A 435 19.88 -1.70 -12.53
C PHE A 435 19.47 -0.37 -11.88
N LEU A 436 20.40 0.21 -11.13
CA LEU A 436 20.30 1.55 -10.57
C LEU A 436 21.53 2.34 -11.02
N SER A 437 21.34 3.58 -11.48
CA SER A 437 22.39 4.43 -12.05
C SER A 437 23.21 5.10 -10.95
N TYR A 438 23.97 4.26 -10.24
CA TYR A 438 24.74 4.55 -9.02
C TYR A 438 23.90 4.96 -7.78
N PHE A 439 24.51 4.66 -6.62
CA PHE A 439 24.28 5.27 -5.31
C PHE A 439 25.57 6.00 -4.89
#